data_AF-A0A955D5B7-F1
#
_entry.id   AF-A0A955D5B7-F1
#
_cell.length_a   1.000
_cell.length_b   1.000
_cell.length_c   1.000
_cell.angle_alpha   90.00
_cell.angle_beta   90.00
_cell.angle_gamma   90.00
#
_symmetry.space_group_name_H-M   'P 1'
#
loop_
_entity.id
_entity.type
_entity.pdbx_description
1 polymer ?
#
loop_
_entity_poly.entity_id
_entity_poly.type
_entity_poly.pdbx_seq_one_letter_code
_entity_poly.pdbx_strand_id
1 'polypeptide(L)'
;MSEGVHDTPTPAPSGRPERDALAPSAAPPAAAAMFKDDEVRPACPKCGYDLVGLSLTGVCPECGDPYTAAIVRRVKPWPGWGWALGRLGWPFVAVVGLDVLSVVFLGSTHTEGLLIAVQMVVVPALMLVGAVSTTHAFVRLWTDYRTSSGRHPSTRRLATKPAAILWFVGYFLLAQVCWVGGCVVSASVFG
;
A
#
# COMPACT_ATOMS: atom_id res chain seq x y z
N MET A 1 -10.77 -81.25 -1.84
CA MET A 1 -9.45 -81.72 -1.37
C MET A 1 -8.43 -81.41 -2.44
N SER A 2 -7.79 -80.25 -2.34
CA SER A 2 -6.55 -79.93 -3.06
C SER A 2 -5.85 -78.87 -2.23
N GLU A 3 -4.84 -79.34 -1.50
CA GLU A 3 -3.91 -78.54 -0.71
C GLU A 3 -3.03 -77.73 -1.67
N GLY A 4 -3.08 -76.41 -1.57
CA GLY A 4 -2.22 -75.49 -2.30
C GLY A 4 -1.16 -74.94 -1.36
N VAL A 5 -0.01 -75.61 -1.34
CA VAL A 5 1.25 -75.13 -0.77
C VAL A 5 1.71 -73.93 -1.59
N HIS A 6 1.92 -72.77 -0.96
CA HIS A 6 2.80 -71.74 -1.50
C HIS A 6 3.43 -70.88 -0.39
N ASP A 7 4.68 -71.22 -0.12
CA ASP A 7 5.85 -70.34 -0.01
C ASP A 7 5.74 -69.09 0.86
N THR A 8 6.29 -69.21 2.07
CA THR A 8 6.64 -68.09 2.94
C THR A 8 7.86 -67.36 2.35
N PRO A 9 7.77 -66.07 2.01
CA PRO A 9 8.93 -65.33 1.52
C PRO A 9 9.95 -65.07 2.63
N THR A 10 11.19 -65.46 2.34
CA THR A 10 12.44 -65.22 3.07
C THR A 10 12.59 -63.77 3.54
N PRO A 11 12.94 -63.49 4.81
CA PRO A 11 13.24 -62.14 5.26
C PRO A 11 14.53 -61.62 4.61
N ALA A 12 14.46 -60.44 4.00
CA ALA A 12 15.59 -59.76 3.38
C ALA A 12 16.65 -59.34 4.43
N PRO A 13 17.94 -59.36 4.08
CA PRO A 13 19.02 -58.95 4.98
C PRO A 13 18.92 -57.47 5.32
N SER A 14 18.87 -57.16 6.62
CA SER A 14 18.88 -55.82 7.19
C SER A 14 20.29 -55.21 7.19
N GLY A 15 20.87 -55.06 6.00
CA GLY A 15 22.10 -54.30 5.80
C GLY A 15 21.81 -52.80 5.79
N ARG A 16 21.72 -52.17 6.97
CA ARG A 16 21.90 -50.72 7.06
C ARG A 16 23.41 -50.45 6.94
N PRO A 17 23.89 -49.78 5.89
CA PRO A 17 25.27 -49.33 5.88
C PRO A 17 25.49 -48.37 7.05
N GLU A 18 26.53 -48.73 7.81
CA GLU A 18 27.28 -47.96 8.80
C GLU A 18 27.17 -46.46 8.55
N ARG A 19 26.55 -45.78 9.51
CA ARG A 19 26.29 -44.34 9.50
C ARG A 19 27.47 -43.60 10.17
N ASP A 20 28.70 -44.06 9.92
CA ASP A 20 29.92 -43.65 10.64
C ASP A 20 30.86 -42.81 9.77
N ALA A 21 30.29 -41.83 9.06
CA ALA A 21 31.04 -40.73 8.48
C ALA A 21 30.23 -39.43 8.50
N LEU A 22 29.58 -39.12 9.63
CA LEU A 22 29.25 -37.73 9.92
C LEU A 22 30.54 -37.02 10.32
N ALA A 23 31.27 -36.54 9.31
CA ALA A 23 32.17 -35.42 9.50
C ALA A 23 31.41 -34.31 10.24
N PRO A 24 32.01 -33.65 11.24
CA PRO A 24 31.40 -32.50 11.88
C PRO A 24 31.11 -31.47 10.79
N SER A 25 29.83 -31.32 10.48
CA SER A 25 29.29 -30.26 9.65
C SER A 25 29.86 -28.95 10.18
N ALA A 26 30.81 -28.38 9.44
CA ALA A 26 31.30 -27.04 9.68
C ALA A 26 30.08 -26.13 9.66
N ALA A 27 29.64 -25.73 10.85
CA ALA A 27 28.56 -24.80 11.03
C ALA A 27 28.85 -23.60 10.11
N PRO A 28 27.93 -23.24 9.19
CA PRO A 28 28.15 -22.09 8.34
C PRO A 28 28.40 -20.88 9.24
N PRO A 29 29.52 -20.17 9.06
CA PRO A 29 29.89 -19.06 9.91
C PRO A 29 28.85 -17.97 9.72
N ALA A 30 28.08 -17.70 10.77
CA ALA A 30 27.56 -16.40 11.18
C ALA A 30 27.25 -15.40 10.05
N ALA A 31 26.57 -15.84 8.99
CA ALA A 31 25.81 -14.97 8.09
C ALA A 31 24.48 -14.58 8.76
N ALA A 32 24.50 -14.39 10.08
CA ALA A 32 23.47 -13.77 10.91
C ALA A 32 23.46 -12.24 10.70
N ALA A 33 23.73 -11.79 9.46
CA ALA A 33 23.66 -10.41 9.07
C ALA A 33 22.41 -10.23 8.22
N MET A 34 21.36 -9.71 8.87
CA MET A 34 20.34 -8.88 8.23
C MET A 34 19.28 -9.59 7.38
N PHE A 35 18.59 -10.59 7.94
CA PHE A 35 17.20 -10.85 7.54
C PHE A 35 16.33 -9.77 8.18
N LYS A 36 16.24 -8.63 7.51
CA LYS A 36 15.42 -7.50 7.90
C LYS A 36 13.95 -7.91 7.68
N ASP A 37 13.30 -8.27 8.78
CA ASP A 37 11.86 -8.30 9.04
C ASP A 37 10.96 -8.04 7.84
N ASP A 38 10.59 -9.10 7.12
CA ASP A 38 9.36 -9.21 6.33
C ASP A 38 9.14 -10.70 5.96
N GLU A 39 9.32 -11.59 6.94
CA GLU A 39 9.05 -13.02 6.75
C GLU A 39 7.52 -13.20 6.63
N VAL A 40 7.06 -13.33 5.39
CA VAL A 40 5.65 -13.49 5.05
C VAL A 40 5.15 -14.80 5.65
N ARG A 41 4.43 -14.72 6.76
CA ARG A 41 3.79 -15.89 7.38
C ARG A 41 2.63 -16.37 6.51
N PRO A 42 2.64 -17.62 6.01
CA PRO A 42 1.55 -18.17 5.22
C PRO A 42 0.28 -18.28 6.07
N ALA A 43 -0.87 -17.79 5.57
CA ALA A 43 -2.16 -17.90 6.26
C ALA A 43 -3.25 -18.41 5.31
N CYS A 44 -4.23 -19.14 5.85
CA CYS A 44 -5.37 -19.66 5.09
C CYS A 44 -6.23 -18.49 4.57
N PRO A 45 -6.59 -18.43 3.27
CA PRO A 45 -7.35 -17.32 2.69
C PRO A 45 -8.81 -17.23 3.17
N LYS A 46 -9.36 -18.31 3.74
CA LYS A 46 -10.77 -18.36 4.18
C LYS A 46 -10.94 -17.98 5.64
N CYS A 47 -10.14 -18.56 6.52
CA CYS A 47 -10.27 -18.36 7.97
C CYS A 47 -9.12 -17.56 8.60
N GLY A 48 -8.00 -17.36 7.89
CA GLY A 48 -6.83 -16.65 8.42
C GLY A 48 -5.93 -17.49 9.33
N TYR A 49 -6.15 -18.80 9.46
CA TYR A 49 -5.29 -19.70 10.26
C TYR A 49 -3.84 -19.65 9.78
N ASP A 50 -2.89 -19.60 10.72
CA ASP A 50 -1.45 -19.58 10.43
C ASP A 50 -1.01 -20.95 9.92
N LEU A 51 -0.51 -20.99 8.68
CA LEU A 51 -0.03 -22.20 8.02
C LEU A 51 1.48 -22.37 8.17
N VAL A 52 2.14 -21.59 9.03
CA VAL A 52 3.56 -21.76 9.35
C VAL A 52 3.79 -23.19 9.87
N GLY A 53 4.72 -23.90 9.23
CA GLY A 53 5.08 -25.27 9.58
C GLY A 53 4.23 -26.36 8.93
N LEU A 54 3.17 -26.02 8.19
CA LEU A 54 2.44 -26.99 7.36
C LEU A 54 3.07 -27.12 5.96
N SER A 55 2.74 -28.19 5.24
CA SER A 55 3.16 -28.37 3.84
C SER A 55 2.68 -27.20 2.98
N LEU A 56 3.36 -26.90 1.87
CA LEU A 56 2.95 -25.80 0.97
C LEU A 56 1.60 -26.03 0.25
N THR A 57 1.11 -27.26 0.29
CA THR A 57 -0.16 -27.71 -0.28
C THR A 57 -0.82 -28.62 0.73
N GLY A 58 -2.12 -28.48 0.95
CA GLY A 58 -2.85 -29.34 1.88
C GLY A 58 -4.28 -28.87 2.11
N VAL A 59 -4.86 -29.32 3.23
CA VAL A 59 -6.20 -28.92 3.68
C VAL A 59 -6.05 -28.16 5.00
N CYS A 60 -6.73 -27.03 5.14
CA CYS A 60 -6.69 -26.24 6.37
C CYS A 60 -7.36 -27.01 7.52
N PRO A 61 -6.70 -27.17 8.68
CA PRO A 61 -7.24 -27.94 9.80
C PRO A 61 -8.49 -27.31 10.43
N GLU A 62 -8.65 -25.99 10.32
CA GLU A 62 -9.79 -25.27 10.89
C GLU A 62 -11.03 -25.29 9.98
N CYS A 63 -10.85 -25.10 8.67
CA CYS A 63 -11.97 -24.86 7.76
C CYS A 63 -12.17 -25.91 6.67
N GLY A 64 -11.27 -26.89 6.55
CA GLY A 64 -11.37 -27.98 5.58
C GLY A 64 -11.12 -27.58 4.12
N ASP A 65 -10.79 -26.31 3.84
CA ASP A 65 -10.54 -25.87 2.48
C ASP A 65 -9.12 -26.25 2.01
N PRO A 66 -8.97 -26.70 0.75
CA PRO A 66 -7.66 -26.94 0.18
C PRO A 66 -6.92 -25.62 -0.01
N TYR A 67 -5.63 -25.61 0.35
CA TYR A 67 -4.73 -24.50 0.08
C TYR A 67 -3.55 -24.99 -0.77
N THR A 68 -3.02 -24.08 -1.60
CA THR A 68 -1.84 -24.33 -2.43
C THR A 68 -0.84 -23.20 -2.26
N ALA A 69 0.44 -23.45 -2.60
CA ALA A 69 1.51 -22.46 -2.50
C ALA A 69 1.19 -21.17 -3.28
N ALA A 70 0.40 -21.28 -4.36
CA ALA A 70 -0.06 -20.15 -5.16
C ALA A 70 -1.10 -19.27 -4.44
N ILE A 71 -1.78 -19.81 -3.43
CA ILE A 71 -2.87 -19.16 -2.68
C ILE A 71 -2.35 -18.47 -1.42
N VAL A 72 -1.14 -18.81 -0.97
CA VAL A 72 -0.42 -18.09 0.10
C VAL A 72 -0.08 -16.69 -0.42
N ARG A 73 -1.02 -15.76 -0.26
CA ARG A 73 -0.89 -14.40 -0.79
C ARG A 73 0.17 -13.66 0.00
N ARG A 74 1.18 -13.16 -0.70
CA ARG A 74 2.03 -12.07 -0.20
C ARG A 74 1.12 -10.87 0.09
N VAL A 75 0.86 -10.61 1.35
CA VAL A 75 0.39 -9.30 1.77
C VAL A 75 1.53 -8.36 1.43
N LYS A 76 1.39 -7.54 0.40
CA LYS A 76 2.41 -6.55 0.07
C LYS A 76 2.50 -5.62 1.28
N PRO A 77 3.68 -5.45 1.91
CA PRO A 77 3.82 -4.58 3.05
C PRO A 77 3.27 -3.22 2.67
N TRP A 78 2.45 -2.67 3.56
CA TRP A 78 1.79 -1.40 3.33
C TRP A 78 2.86 -0.36 3.01
N PRO A 79 2.68 0.51 2.00
CA PRO A 79 3.65 1.55 1.72
C PRO A 79 3.87 2.35 3.00
N GLY A 80 5.13 2.45 3.44
CA GLY A 80 5.47 3.11 4.70
C GLY A 80 4.86 4.50 4.76
N TRP A 81 4.43 4.93 5.95
CA TRP A 81 3.77 6.22 6.16
C TRP A 81 4.55 7.41 5.56
N GLY A 82 5.89 7.34 5.54
CA GLY A 82 6.73 8.36 4.90
C GLY A 82 6.52 8.47 3.38
N TRP A 83 6.26 7.37 2.68
CA TRP A 83 5.93 7.41 1.25
C TRP A 83 4.56 8.04 1.00
N ALA A 84 3.57 7.68 1.83
CA ALA A 84 2.24 8.26 1.75
C ALA A 84 2.29 9.78 2.03
N LEU A 85 2.95 10.20 3.12
CA LEU A 85 3.11 11.61 3.48
C LEU A 85 3.91 12.40 2.46
N GLY A 86 5.00 11.85 1.91
CA GLY A 86 5.79 12.53 0.89
C GLY A 86 4.99 12.77 -0.40
N ARG A 87 4.11 11.82 -0.77
CA ARG A 87 3.35 11.90 -2.03
C ARG A 87 2.01 12.61 -1.91
N LEU A 88 1.38 12.59 -0.73
CA LEU A 88 0.11 13.28 -0.46
C LEU A 88 0.29 14.64 0.25
N GLY A 89 1.40 14.87 0.94
CA GLY A 89 1.62 16.07 1.76
C GLY A 89 2.16 17.26 0.99
N TRP A 90 2.90 17.04 -0.10
CA TRP A 90 3.48 18.14 -0.89
C TRP A 90 2.46 19.17 -1.45
N PRO A 91 1.23 18.81 -1.87
CA PRO A 91 0.25 19.79 -2.31
C PRO A 91 -0.19 20.68 -1.16
N PHE A 92 -0.28 20.14 0.06
CA PHE A 92 -0.64 20.91 1.24
C PHE A 92 0.46 21.92 1.57
N VAL A 93 1.72 21.48 1.56
CA VAL A 93 2.88 22.36 1.76
C VAL A 93 2.95 23.45 0.67
N ALA A 94 2.68 23.09 -0.59
CA ALA A 94 2.69 24.05 -1.69
C ALA A 94 1.61 25.13 -1.53
N VAL A 95 0.38 24.75 -1.14
CA VAL A 95 -0.71 25.71 -0.94
C VAL A 95 -0.45 26.61 0.27
N VAL A 96 -0.03 26.05 1.40
CA VAL A 96 0.32 26.85 2.59
C VAL A 96 1.48 27.81 2.27
N GLY A 97 2.52 27.32 1.58
CA GLY A 97 3.67 28.14 1.19
C GLY A 97 3.29 29.29 0.25
N LEU A 98 2.46 29.01 -0.76
CA LEU A 98 1.93 30.03 -1.68
C LEU A 98 1.07 31.07 -0.95
N ASP A 99 0.24 30.63 -0.01
CA ASP A 99 -0.65 31.52 0.73
C ASP A 99 0.14 32.48 1.62
N VAL A 100 1.10 31.96 2.40
CA VAL A 100 2.01 32.77 3.22
C VAL A 100 2.81 33.74 2.35
N LEU A 101 3.34 33.28 1.21
CA LEU A 101 4.07 34.14 0.29
C LEU A 101 3.16 35.26 -0.25
N SER A 102 1.89 34.96 -0.56
CA SER A 102 0.92 35.95 -1.03
C SER A 102 0.64 37.01 0.03
N VAL A 103 0.46 36.62 1.30
CA VAL A 103 0.21 37.54 2.40
C VAL A 103 1.41 38.44 2.65
N VAL A 104 2.64 37.89 2.60
CA VAL A 104 3.87 38.67 2.78
C VAL A 104 4.06 39.68 1.65
N PHE A 105 3.83 39.29 0.40
CA PHE A 105 3.99 40.19 -0.75
C PHE A 105 2.88 41.23 -0.85
N LEU A 106 1.61 40.83 -0.75
CA LEU A 106 0.44 41.70 -0.96
C LEU A 106 0.10 42.53 0.28
N GLY A 107 0.41 42.03 1.49
CA GLY A 107 0.23 42.78 2.73
C GLY A 107 1.19 43.98 2.86
N SER A 108 2.25 44.02 2.06
CA SER A 108 3.21 45.12 2.07
C SER A 108 2.78 46.35 1.25
N THR A 109 1.74 46.22 0.40
CA THR A 109 1.43 47.25 -0.63
C THR A 109 0.09 47.96 -0.51
N HIS A 110 -0.91 47.48 0.25
CA HIS A 110 -2.25 48.13 0.26
C HIS A 110 -2.96 48.20 1.62
N THR A 111 -3.53 49.38 1.91
CA THR A 111 -4.38 49.73 3.07
C THR A 111 -5.83 49.23 2.99
N GLU A 112 -6.16 48.34 2.06
CA GLU A 112 -7.53 47.88 1.83
C GLU A 112 -7.81 46.55 2.57
N GLY A 113 -8.20 46.64 3.84
CA GLY A 113 -8.41 45.49 4.73
C GLY A 113 -9.49 44.48 4.28
N LEU A 114 -10.35 44.85 3.32
CA LEU A 114 -11.41 43.95 2.82
C LEU A 114 -10.84 42.80 1.98
N LEU A 115 -9.83 43.06 1.15
CA LEU A 115 -9.16 42.01 0.36
C LEU A 115 -8.45 41.01 1.27
N ILE A 116 -7.81 41.50 2.33
CA ILE A 116 -7.16 40.66 3.35
C ILE A 116 -8.20 39.79 4.06
N ALA A 117 -9.35 40.36 4.43
CA ALA A 117 -10.42 39.61 5.10
C ALA A 117 -11.01 38.51 4.20
N VAL A 118 -11.21 38.78 2.91
CA VAL A 118 -11.70 37.79 1.95
C VAL A 118 -10.67 36.68 1.73
N GLN A 119 -9.39 37.03 1.58
CA GLN A 119 -8.29 36.06 1.44
C GLN A 119 -8.24 35.09 2.63
N MET A 120 -8.32 35.65 3.85
CA MET A 120 -8.26 34.91 5.12
C MET A 120 -9.44 33.96 5.35
N VAL A 121 -10.56 34.11 4.61
CA VAL A 121 -11.73 33.24 4.74
C VAL A 121 -11.82 32.25 3.59
N VAL A 122 -11.64 32.73 2.36
CA VAL A 122 -11.85 31.92 1.15
C VAL A 122 -10.76 30.88 0.98
N VAL A 123 -9.49 31.23 1.21
CA VAL A 123 -8.37 30.29 1.06
C VAL A 123 -8.48 29.12 2.04
N PRO A 124 -8.63 29.32 3.36
CA PRO A 124 -8.77 28.20 4.28
C PRO A 124 -10.05 27.38 4.07
N ALA A 125 -11.16 28.00 3.64
CA ALA A 125 -12.36 27.26 3.26
C ALA A 125 -12.10 26.30 2.09
N LEU A 126 -11.38 26.75 1.06
CA LEU A 126 -10.98 25.91 -0.07
C LEU A 126 -10.01 24.80 0.35
N MET A 127 -9.08 25.08 1.27
CA MET A 127 -8.18 24.05 1.82
C MET A 127 -8.95 22.98 2.59
N LEU A 128 -9.94 23.37 3.39
CA LEU A 128 -10.83 22.44 4.11
C LEU A 128 -11.59 21.53 3.15
N VAL A 129 -12.18 22.08 2.09
CA VAL A 129 -12.88 21.29 1.07
C VAL A 129 -11.92 20.31 0.37
N GLY A 130 -10.71 20.75 0.03
CA GLY A 130 -9.67 19.90 -0.54
C GLY A 130 -9.25 18.77 0.40
N ALA A 131 -9.07 19.05 1.69
CA ALA A 131 -8.71 18.08 2.72
C ALA A 131 -9.81 17.03 2.94
N VAL A 132 -11.08 17.45 2.99
CA VAL A 132 -12.22 16.53 3.14
C VAL A 132 -12.36 15.64 1.91
N SER A 133 -12.24 16.20 0.70
CA SER A 133 -12.33 15.45 -0.55
C SER A 133 -11.23 14.40 -0.68
N THR A 134 -9.98 14.78 -0.39
CA THR A 134 -8.83 13.85 -0.41
C THR A 134 -8.95 12.76 0.65
N THR A 135 -9.42 13.10 1.86
CA THR A 135 -9.68 12.11 2.93
C THR A 135 -10.77 11.13 2.50
N HIS A 136 -11.88 11.61 1.93
CA HIS A 136 -12.96 10.75 1.45
C HIS A 136 -12.51 9.84 0.30
N ALA A 137 -11.71 10.35 -0.64
CA ALA A 137 -11.11 9.55 -1.71
C ALA A 137 -10.17 8.47 -1.15
N PHE A 138 -9.35 8.82 -0.15
CA PHE A 138 -8.47 7.88 0.53
C PHE A 138 -9.25 6.78 1.25
N VAL A 139 -10.30 7.13 2.01
CA VAL A 139 -11.17 6.17 2.69
C VAL A 139 -11.80 5.21 1.69
N ARG A 140 -12.32 5.70 0.56
CA ARG A 140 -12.86 4.82 -0.50
C ARG A 140 -11.81 3.90 -1.10
N LEU A 141 -10.62 4.42 -1.38
CA LEU A 141 -9.52 3.61 -1.92
C LEU A 141 -9.10 2.52 -0.92
N TRP A 142 -9.10 2.84 0.36
CA TRP A 142 -8.78 1.92 1.44
C TRP A 142 -9.86 0.84 1.63
N THR A 143 -11.15 1.21 1.62
CA THR A 143 -12.25 0.23 1.69
C THR A 143 -12.26 -0.69 0.48
N ASP A 144 -11.99 -0.17 -0.71
CA ASP A 144 -11.83 -0.97 -1.94
C ASP A 144 -10.65 -1.94 -1.82
N TYR A 145 -9.51 -1.47 -1.31
CA TYR A 145 -8.32 -2.31 -1.12
C TYR A 145 -8.59 -3.43 -0.12
N ARG A 146 -9.24 -3.12 1.00
CA ARG A 146 -9.57 -4.11 2.05
C ARG A 146 -10.55 -5.17 1.54
N THR A 147 -11.56 -4.77 0.78
CA THR A 147 -12.58 -5.69 0.22
C THR A 147 -12.11 -6.47 -1.00
N SER A 148 -11.20 -5.91 -1.81
CA SER A 148 -10.62 -6.59 -2.98
C SER A 148 -9.52 -7.60 -2.65
N SER A 149 -9.11 -7.70 -1.38
CA SER A 149 -8.13 -8.67 -0.89
C SER A 149 -8.46 -10.15 -1.17
N GLY A 150 -9.66 -10.47 -1.70
CA GLY A 150 -10.09 -11.80 -2.16
C GLY A 150 -10.03 -12.07 -3.68
N ARG A 151 -10.10 -11.07 -4.56
CA ARG A 151 -10.10 -11.27 -6.03
C ARG A 151 -9.05 -10.41 -6.70
N HIS A 152 -8.10 -11.03 -7.40
CA HIS A 152 -7.12 -10.35 -8.25
C HIS A 152 -7.84 -9.33 -9.16
N PRO A 153 -7.68 -8.00 -8.94
CA PRO A 153 -8.22 -7.04 -9.88
C PRO A 153 -7.42 -7.17 -11.16
N SER A 154 -8.09 -7.49 -12.27
CA SER A 154 -7.47 -7.45 -13.58
C SER A 154 -6.87 -6.06 -13.79
N THR A 155 -5.62 -6.03 -14.24
CA THR A 155 -4.72 -4.87 -14.37
C THR A 155 -5.31 -3.68 -15.13
N ARG A 156 -6.45 -3.83 -15.82
CA ARG A 156 -7.13 -2.76 -16.55
C ARG A 156 -7.89 -1.77 -15.68
N ARG A 157 -8.27 -2.10 -14.43
CA ARG A 157 -9.06 -1.16 -13.58
C ARG A 157 -8.23 -0.20 -12.71
N LEU A 158 -6.90 -0.36 -12.64
CA LEU A 158 -6.05 0.58 -11.88
C LEU A 158 -5.67 1.85 -12.67
N ALA A 159 -5.81 1.86 -14.00
CA ALA A 159 -5.36 2.98 -14.83
C ALA A 159 -6.22 4.25 -14.73
N THR A 160 -7.48 4.17 -14.28
CA THR A 160 -8.38 5.33 -14.23
C THR A 160 -8.28 6.15 -12.95
N LYS A 161 -7.79 5.58 -11.85
CA LYS A 161 -7.68 6.29 -10.55
C LYS A 161 -6.63 7.43 -10.53
N PRO A 162 -5.43 7.32 -11.15
CA PRO A 162 -4.49 8.45 -11.19
C PRO A 162 -4.96 9.60 -12.10
N ALA A 163 -5.75 9.31 -13.14
CA ALA A 163 -6.30 10.33 -14.03
C ALA A 163 -7.25 11.28 -13.29
N ALA A 164 -8.07 10.77 -12.37
CA ALA A 164 -8.96 11.59 -11.56
C ALA A 164 -8.19 12.54 -10.62
N ILE A 165 -7.10 12.06 -10.00
CA ILE A 165 -6.25 12.89 -9.13
C ILE A 165 -5.54 13.97 -9.95
N LEU A 166 -4.97 13.61 -11.10
CA LEU A 166 -4.30 14.56 -11.99
C LEU A 166 -5.27 15.61 -12.56
N TRP A 167 -6.50 15.22 -12.88
CA TRP A 167 -7.54 16.14 -13.33
C TRP A 167 -7.94 17.13 -12.22
N PHE A 168 -8.07 16.67 -10.98
CA PHE A 168 -8.36 17.53 -9.83
C PHE A 168 -7.23 18.53 -9.53
N VAL A 169 -5.98 18.06 -9.56
CA VAL A 169 -4.81 18.93 -9.36
C VAL A 169 -4.71 19.95 -10.50
N GLY A 170 -4.93 19.53 -11.74
CA GLY A 170 -4.94 20.42 -12.91
C GLY A 170 -6.02 21.49 -12.82
N TYR A 171 -7.25 21.11 -12.45
CA TYR A 171 -8.35 22.06 -12.25
C TYR A 171 -8.04 23.09 -11.16
N PHE A 172 -7.46 22.65 -10.04
CA PHE A 172 -7.11 23.54 -8.92
C PHE A 172 -6.02 24.55 -9.31
N LEU A 173 -4.98 24.10 -10.02
CA LEU A 173 -3.94 24.99 -10.54
C LEU A 173 -4.48 26.00 -11.55
N LEU A 174 -5.38 25.57 -12.45
CA LEU A 174 -5.99 26.47 -13.43
C LEU A 174 -6.85 27.54 -12.75
N ALA A 175 -7.63 27.17 -11.72
CA ALA A 175 -8.43 28.09 -10.94
C ALA A 175 -7.58 29.15 -10.22
N GLN A 176 -6.45 28.74 -9.62
CA GLN A 176 -5.48 29.66 -9.02
C GLN A 176 -4.90 30.64 -10.04
N VAL A 177 -4.49 30.16 -11.21
CA VAL A 177 -3.94 31.02 -12.28
C VAL A 177 -4.98 32.02 -12.80
N CYS A 178 -6.22 31.57 -13.04
CA CYS A 178 -7.30 32.46 -13.47
C CYS A 178 -7.63 33.53 -12.41
N TRP A 179 -7.61 33.16 -11.13
CA TRP A 179 -7.88 34.11 -10.05
C TRP A 179 -6.76 35.16 -9.92
N VAL A 180 -5.49 34.72 -9.81
CA VAL A 180 -4.34 35.64 -9.72
C VAL A 180 -4.28 36.55 -10.96
N GLY A 181 -4.48 35.98 -12.16
CA GLY A 181 -4.53 36.75 -13.40
C GLY A 181 -5.65 37.80 -13.41
N GLY A 182 -6.84 37.43 -12.92
CA GLY A 182 -7.96 38.38 -12.79
C GLY A 182 -7.63 39.55 -11.87
N CYS A 183 -7.02 39.28 -10.70
CA CYS A 183 -6.64 40.33 -9.76
C CYS A 183 -5.60 41.30 -10.34
N VAL A 184 -4.60 40.79 -11.08
CA VAL A 184 -3.57 41.64 -11.73
C VAL A 184 -4.18 42.53 -12.82
N VAL A 185 -5.10 41.98 -13.64
CA VAL A 185 -5.76 42.77 -14.69
C VAL A 185 -6.65 43.84 -14.08
N SER A 186 -7.40 43.53 -13.02
CA SER A 186 -8.23 44.53 -12.33
C SER A 186 -7.39 45.63 -11.70
N ALA A 187 -6.25 45.31 -11.07
CA ALA A 187 -5.36 46.32 -10.50
C ALA A 187 -4.79 47.26 -11.57
N SER A 188 -4.43 46.72 -12.75
CA SER A 188 -3.88 47.50 -13.87
C SER A 188 -4.89 48.46 -14.52
N VAL A 189 -6.19 48.15 -14.46
CA VAL A 189 -7.24 48.93 -15.13
C VAL A 189 -7.74 50.09 -14.25
N PHE A 190 -7.64 49.96 -12.93
CA PHE A 190 -8.22 50.91 -11.97
C PHE A 190 -7.19 51.73 -11.17
N GLY A 191 -5.89 51.51 -11.36
CA GLY A 191 -4.81 52.29 -10.74
C GLY A 191 -4.03 53.12 -11.76
#